data_AF-A0A800AHP1-F1
#
_entry.id   AF-A0A800AHP1-F1
#
_cell.length_a   1.000
_cell.length_b   1.000
_cell.length_c   1.000
_cell.angle_alpha   90.00
_cell.angle_beta   90.00
_cell.angle_gamma   90.00
#
_symmetry.space_group_name_H-M   'P 1'
#
loop_
_entity.id
_entity.type
_entity.pdbx_description
1 polymer ?
#
loop_
_entity_poly.entity_id
_entity_poly.type
_entity_poly.pdbx_seq_one_letter_code
_entity_poly.pdbx_strand_id
1 'polypeptide(L)'
;MAQPTARIRQHHSELMGKFHQLVETVEALQTGDVTQRREELQGFVTFFLEELLPHAESEEHALYPAADDLICQHGRPTATMSLDHEAIVERIDDFKECIRRVLADETPQARDIALACLKRVIHYLDALLSVHFRKEEEALLALMDEHLSHEEAQEVIHRMHGHGEHHEHHEHHTNIFPL
;
A
#
# COMPACT_ATOMS: atom_id res chain seq x y z
N MET A 1 6.03 11.81 -28.63
CA MET A 1 6.96 10.67 -28.70
C MET A 1 6.59 9.71 -27.57
N ALA A 2 6.77 8.40 -27.74
CA ALA A 2 6.55 7.45 -26.65
C ALA A 2 7.52 7.71 -25.49
N GLN A 3 7.08 7.50 -24.26
CA GLN A 3 7.93 7.69 -23.08
C GLN A 3 9.09 6.67 -23.10
N PRO A 4 10.32 7.05 -22.68
CA PRO A 4 11.48 6.14 -22.68
C PRO A 4 11.27 4.86 -21.87
N THR A 5 10.47 4.91 -20.80
CA THR A 5 10.18 3.79 -19.89
C THR A 5 8.89 3.03 -20.24
N ALA A 6 8.26 3.31 -21.39
CA ALA A 6 6.96 2.73 -21.75
C ALA A 6 6.94 1.19 -21.73
N ARG A 7 8.05 0.54 -22.10
CA ARG A 7 8.16 -0.93 -22.08
C ARG A 7 8.07 -1.51 -20.67
N ILE A 8 8.68 -0.86 -19.68
CA ILE A 8 8.61 -1.30 -18.27
C ILE A 8 7.18 -1.14 -17.76
N ARG A 9 6.52 -0.02 -18.08
CA ARG A 9 5.12 0.22 -17.69
C ARG A 9 4.16 -0.80 -18.29
N GLN A 10 4.37 -1.16 -19.55
CA GLN A 10 3.60 -2.22 -20.18
C GLN A 10 3.82 -3.56 -19.47
N HIS A 11 5.07 -3.90 -19.16
CA HIS A 11 5.39 -5.11 -18.43
C HIS A 11 4.71 -5.16 -17.04
N HIS A 12 4.74 -4.07 -16.28
CA HIS A 12 4.01 -3.96 -15.01
C HIS A 12 2.50 -4.20 -15.18
N SER A 13 1.90 -3.66 -16.24
CA SER A 13 0.48 -3.91 -16.55
C SER A 13 0.20 -5.39 -16.83
N GLU A 14 1.12 -6.10 -17.48
CA GLU A 14 0.98 -7.54 -17.77
C GLU A 14 1.10 -8.37 -16.48
N LEU A 15 2.06 -8.06 -15.60
CA LEU A 15 2.23 -8.71 -14.30
C LEU A 15 0.99 -8.51 -13.40
N MET A 16 0.46 -7.29 -13.34
CA MET A 16 -0.75 -6.99 -12.58
C MET A 16 -1.98 -7.70 -13.15
N GLY A 17 -2.07 -7.85 -14.48
CA GLY A 17 -3.12 -8.65 -15.12
C GLY A 17 -3.12 -10.11 -14.64
N LYS A 18 -1.93 -10.74 -14.57
CA LYS A 18 -1.79 -12.11 -14.04
C LYS A 18 -2.12 -12.20 -12.56
N PHE A 19 -1.74 -11.20 -11.77
CA PHE A 19 -2.08 -11.15 -10.35
C PHE A 19 -3.59 -11.01 -10.12
N HIS A 20 -4.30 -10.19 -10.91
CA HIS A 20 -5.76 -10.10 -10.82
C HIS A 20 -6.46 -11.41 -11.18
N GLN A 21 -5.94 -12.15 -12.17
CA GLN A 21 -6.43 -13.50 -12.48
C GLN A 21 -6.28 -14.43 -11.27
N LEU A 22 -5.15 -14.39 -10.56
CA LEU A 22 -4.97 -15.16 -9.32
C LEU A 22 -6.03 -14.81 -8.28
N VAL A 23 -6.32 -13.52 -8.07
CA VAL A 23 -7.36 -13.09 -7.11
C VAL A 23 -8.72 -13.69 -7.50
N GLU A 24 -9.12 -13.55 -8.76
CA GLU A 24 -10.39 -14.13 -9.26
C GLU A 24 -10.44 -15.66 -9.08
N THR A 25 -9.35 -16.35 -9.39
CA THR A 25 -9.25 -17.81 -9.23
C THR A 25 -9.39 -18.22 -7.77
N VAL A 26 -8.73 -17.52 -6.84
CA VAL A 26 -8.83 -17.79 -5.40
C VAL A 26 -10.23 -17.49 -4.87
N GLU A 27 -10.86 -16.40 -5.31
CA GLU A 27 -12.25 -16.09 -4.94
C GLU A 27 -13.21 -17.20 -5.41
N ALA A 28 -13.02 -17.72 -6.63
CA ALA A 28 -13.83 -18.82 -7.16
C ALA A 28 -13.69 -20.13 -6.37
N LEU A 29 -12.60 -20.34 -5.61
CA LEU A 29 -12.43 -21.52 -4.74
C LEU A 29 -13.40 -21.53 -3.56
N GLN A 30 -13.97 -20.39 -3.16
CA GLN A 30 -14.91 -20.33 -2.03
C GLN A 30 -16.15 -21.20 -2.25
N THR A 31 -16.52 -21.43 -3.52
CA THR A 31 -17.68 -22.24 -3.91
C THR A 31 -17.36 -23.36 -4.89
N GLY A 32 -16.09 -23.49 -5.33
CA GLY A 32 -15.65 -24.39 -6.39
C GLY A 32 -14.87 -25.61 -5.93
N ASP A 33 -14.69 -26.61 -6.80
CA ASP A 33 -13.83 -27.77 -6.55
C ASP A 33 -12.36 -27.41 -6.79
N VAL A 34 -11.57 -27.37 -5.71
CA VAL A 34 -10.13 -27.10 -5.71
C VAL A 34 -9.37 -28.00 -6.69
N THR A 35 -9.83 -29.24 -6.89
CA THR A 35 -9.18 -30.21 -7.79
C THR A 35 -9.20 -29.72 -9.24
N GLN A 36 -10.25 -29.02 -9.64
CA GLN A 36 -10.40 -28.47 -11.00
C GLN A 36 -9.50 -27.26 -11.25
N ARG A 37 -8.98 -26.63 -10.18
CA ARG A 37 -8.14 -25.42 -10.23
C ARG A 37 -6.68 -25.68 -9.86
N ARG A 38 -6.31 -26.95 -9.62
CA ARG A 38 -4.95 -27.32 -9.18
C ARG A 38 -3.87 -26.83 -10.12
N GLU A 39 -4.01 -27.09 -11.42
CA GLU A 39 -3.00 -26.71 -12.43
C GLU A 39 -2.86 -25.19 -12.52
N GLU A 40 -3.97 -24.46 -12.41
CA GLU A 40 -4.01 -22.99 -12.42
C GLU A 40 -3.28 -22.41 -11.19
N LEU A 41 -3.56 -22.94 -10.00
CA LEU A 41 -2.87 -22.55 -8.76
C LEU A 41 -1.37 -22.84 -8.80
N GLN A 42 -0.97 -23.98 -9.38
CA GLN A 42 0.44 -24.29 -9.60
C GLN A 42 1.09 -23.35 -10.61
N GLY A 43 0.36 -22.97 -11.67
CA GLY A 43 0.80 -21.97 -12.63
C GLY A 43 1.11 -20.61 -11.99
N PHE A 44 0.36 -20.21 -10.96
CA PHE A 44 0.66 -18.98 -10.23
C PHE A 44 1.93 -19.05 -9.39
N VAL A 45 2.31 -20.23 -8.87
CA VAL A 45 3.62 -20.43 -8.24
C VAL A 45 4.73 -20.23 -9.26
N THR A 46 4.58 -20.80 -10.46
CA THR A 46 5.53 -20.58 -11.57
C THR A 46 5.60 -19.10 -11.96
N PHE A 47 4.47 -18.41 -12.09
CA PHE A 47 4.44 -16.97 -12.34
C PHE A 47 5.24 -16.18 -11.30
N PHE A 48 5.07 -16.47 -10.01
CA PHE A 48 5.82 -15.78 -8.96
C PHE A 48 7.32 -16.04 -9.06
N LEU A 49 7.72 -17.30 -9.26
CA LEU A 49 9.13 -17.70 -9.24
C LEU A 49 9.89 -17.35 -10.51
N GLU A 50 9.22 -17.40 -11.67
CA GLU A 50 9.87 -17.28 -12.98
C GLU A 50 9.61 -15.95 -13.67
N GLU A 51 8.64 -15.15 -13.19
CA GLU A 51 8.33 -13.85 -13.77
C GLU A 51 8.41 -12.71 -12.75
N LEU A 52 7.63 -12.76 -11.68
CA LEU A 52 7.54 -11.63 -10.75
C LEU A 52 8.83 -11.42 -9.94
N LEU A 53 9.39 -12.47 -9.35
CA LEU A 53 10.64 -12.37 -8.61
C LEU A 53 11.83 -11.99 -9.52
N PRO A 54 12.03 -12.63 -10.69
CA PRO A 54 13.10 -12.23 -11.60
C PRO A 54 12.95 -10.78 -12.10
N HIS A 55 11.71 -10.30 -12.27
CA HIS A 55 11.47 -8.89 -12.58
C HIS A 55 11.98 -7.98 -11.46
N ALA A 56 11.59 -8.22 -10.20
CA ALA A 56 12.07 -7.44 -9.06
C ALA A 56 13.62 -7.49 -8.93
N GLU A 57 14.22 -8.67 -9.08
CA GLU A 57 15.68 -8.83 -9.08
C GLU A 57 16.36 -8.03 -10.19
N SER A 58 15.74 -7.96 -11.37
CA SER A 58 16.26 -7.16 -12.49
C SER A 58 16.18 -5.65 -12.21
N GLU A 59 15.14 -5.20 -11.49
CA GLU A 59 15.03 -3.81 -11.06
C GLU A 59 16.14 -3.46 -10.07
N GLU A 60 16.37 -4.31 -9.07
CA GLU A 60 17.47 -4.17 -8.10
C GLU A 60 18.84 -4.12 -8.79
N HIS A 61 19.09 -5.00 -9.77
CA HIS A 61 20.39 -5.10 -10.40
C HIS A 61 20.68 -3.98 -11.41
N ALA A 62 19.66 -3.46 -12.09
CA ALA A 62 19.85 -2.58 -13.24
C ALA A 62 19.08 -1.26 -13.15
N LEU A 63 17.81 -1.28 -12.72
CA LEU A 63 16.97 -0.08 -12.73
C LEU A 63 17.33 0.86 -11.58
N TYR A 64 17.42 0.35 -10.35
CA TYR A 64 17.65 1.18 -9.17
C TYR A 64 19.01 1.87 -9.17
N PRO A 65 20.14 1.25 -9.56
CA PRO A 65 21.41 1.96 -9.66
C PRO A 65 21.35 3.16 -10.63
N ALA A 66 20.64 3.02 -11.77
CA ALA A 66 20.45 4.12 -12.70
C ALA A 66 19.48 5.18 -12.17
N ALA A 67 18.48 4.77 -11.38
CA ALA A 67 17.52 5.68 -10.76
C ALA A 67 18.15 6.46 -9.59
N ASP A 68 19.00 5.85 -8.77
CA ASP A 68 19.64 6.48 -7.62
C ASP A 68 20.47 7.70 -8.01
N ASP A 69 21.25 7.59 -9.09
CA ASP A 69 22.01 8.71 -9.65
C ASP A 69 21.09 9.88 -10.05
N LEU A 70 19.96 9.56 -10.68
CA LEU A 70 18.97 10.56 -11.10
C LEU A 70 18.22 11.16 -9.90
N ILE A 71 17.91 10.35 -8.89
CA ILE A 71 17.24 10.80 -7.66
C ILE A 71 18.15 11.76 -6.89
N CYS A 72 19.44 11.44 -6.78
CA CYS A 72 20.44 12.29 -6.15
C CYS A 72 20.56 13.65 -6.87
N GLN A 73 20.53 13.66 -8.20
CA GLN A 73 20.72 14.88 -9.01
C GLN A 73 19.46 15.72 -9.19
N HIS A 74 18.30 15.08 -9.29
CA HIS A 74 17.07 15.71 -9.78
C HIS A 74 15.82 15.35 -8.99
N GLY A 75 15.88 14.31 -8.15
CA GLY A 75 14.71 13.75 -7.49
C GLY A 75 14.52 14.24 -6.06
N ARG A 76 13.49 13.68 -5.45
CA ARG A 76 13.24 13.77 -4.00
C ARG A 76 13.26 12.34 -3.46
N PRO A 77 14.25 11.95 -2.65
CA PRO A 77 14.36 10.58 -2.13
C PRO A 77 13.10 10.11 -1.39
N THR A 78 12.37 11.02 -0.74
CA THR A 78 11.11 10.74 -0.03
C THR A 78 9.87 10.73 -0.91
N ALA A 79 9.98 10.86 -2.24
CA ALA A 79 8.83 10.85 -3.14
C ALA A 79 8.05 9.52 -3.10
N THR A 80 8.74 8.39 -2.95
CA THR A 80 8.11 7.07 -2.80
C THR A 80 7.31 6.97 -1.50
N MET A 81 7.80 7.59 -0.41
CA MET A 81 7.07 7.68 0.86
C MET A 81 5.79 8.50 0.73
N SER A 82 5.82 9.59 -0.04
CA SER A 82 4.62 10.39 -0.32
C SER A 82 3.56 9.59 -1.10
N LEU A 83 3.98 8.76 -2.06
CA LEU A 83 3.06 7.89 -2.81
C LEU A 83 2.41 6.83 -1.90
N ASP A 84 3.18 6.27 -0.95
CA ASP A 84 2.62 5.38 0.06
C ASP A 84 1.56 6.11 0.92
N HIS A 85 1.81 7.36 1.33
CA HIS A 85 0.84 8.17 2.09
C HIS A 85 -0.44 8.45 1.30
N GLU A 86 -0.33 8.77 0.01
CA GLU A 86 -1.50 8.94 -0.87
C GLU A 86 -2.33 7.64 -0.92
N ALA A 87 -1.68 6.49 -1.11
CA ALA A 87 -2.36 5.20 -1.11
C ALA A 87 -3.01 4.87 0.25
N ILE A 88 -2.36 5.20 1.37
CA ILE A 88 -2.91 5.03 2.72
C ILE A 88 -4.20 5.85 2.87
N VAL A 89 -4.19 7.13 2.45
CA VAL A 89 -5.38 8.00 2.51
C VAL A 89 -6.54 7.41 1.71
N GLU A 90 -6.29 6.96 0.48
CA GLU A 90 -7.33 6.34 -0.33
C GLU A 90 -7.93 5.09 0.33
N ARG A 91 -7.10 4.22 0.92
CA ARG A 91 -7.57 3.02 1.62
C ARG A 91 -8.32 3.34 2.91
N ILE A 92 -7.98 4.44 3.60
CA ILE A 92 -8.75 4.94 4.75
C ILE A 92 -10.13 5.41 4.31
N ASP A 93 -10.26 6.06 3.15
CA ASP A 93 -11.56 6.46 2.63
C ASP A 93 -12.41 5.24 2.22
N ASP A 94 -11.81 4.22 1.60
CA ASP A 94 -12.48 2.93 1.36
C ASP A 94 -12.95 2.28 2.68
N PHE A 95 -12.12 2.32 3.72
CA PHE A 95 -12.44 1.80 5.05
C PHE A 95 -13.65 2.52 5.66
N LYS A 96 -13.69 3.85 5.58
CA LYS A 96 -14.80 4.68 6.08
C LYS A 96 -16.10 4.33 5.35
N GLU A 97 -16.06 4.19 4.04
CA GLU A 97 -17.25 3.82 3.26
C GLU A 97 -17.73 2.41 3.61
N CYS A 98 -16.82 1.44 3.77
CA CYS A 98 -17.22 0.08 4.15
C CYS A 98 -17.75 0.01 5.59
N ILE A 99 -17.22 0.77 6.55
CA ILE A 99 -17.84 0.94 7.89
C ILE A 99 -19.25 1.51 7.76
N ARG A 100 -19.43 2.60 6.99
CA ARG A 100 -20.74 3.23 6.83
C ARG A 100 -21.79 2.23 6.33
N ARG A 101 -21.42 1.38 5.38
CA ARG A 101 -22.30 0.30 4.88
C ARG A 101 -22.60 -0.76 5.93
N VAL A 102 -21.58 -1.25 6.64
CA VAL A 102 -21.76 -2.21 7.73
C VAL A 102 -22.76 -1.71 8.78
N LEU A 103 -22.70 -0.41 9.10
CA LEU A 103 -23.57 0.21 10.09
C LEU A 103 -24.98 0.55 9.57
N ALA A 104 -25.12 0.86 8.28
CA ALA A 104 -26.39 1.24 7.67
C ALA A 104 -27.25 0.04 7.20
N ASP A 105 -26.64 -1.11 6.89
CA ASP A 105 -27.34 -2.19 6.17
C ASP A 105 -28.22 -3.07 7.07
N GLU A 106 -29.52 -3.08 6.76
CA GLU A 106 -30.54 -3.82 7.52
C GLU A 106 -30.61 -5.31 7.13
N THR A 107 -30.25 -5.68 5.90
CA THR A 107 -30.30 -7.09 5.47
C THR A 107 -29.00 -7.83 5.80
N PRO A 108 -29.07 -9.11 6.25
CA PRO A 108 -27.89 -9.91 6.52
C PRO A 108 -26.92 -10.01 5.33
N GLN A 109 -27.45 -10.14 4.11
CA GLN A 109 -26.64 -10.31 2.90
C GLN A 109 -25.84 -9.05 2.54
N ALA A 110 -26.45 -7.86 2.64
CA ALA A 110 -25.75 -6.60 2.38
C ALA A 110 -24.64 -6.37 3.43
N ARG A 111 -24.95 -6.69 4.70
CA ARG A 111 -23.97 -6.62 5.80
C ARG A 111 -22.78 -7.56 5.59
N ASP A 112 -23.01 -8.78 5.13
CA ASP A 112 -21.94 -9.75 4.85
C ASP A 112 -21.00 -9.24 3.74
N ILE A 113 -21.54 -8.64 2.68
CA ILE A 113 -20.74 -8.01 1.61
C ILE A 113 -19.92 -6.84 2.15
N ALA A 114 -20.53 -5.97 2.96
CA ALA A 114 -19.84 -4.84 3.57
C ALA A 114 -18.74 -5.27 4.54
N LEU A 115 -18.98 -6.33 5.33
CA LEU A 115 -17.98 -6.94 6.21
C LEU A 115 -16.83 -7.59 5.41
N ALA A 116 -17.11 -8.24 4.29
CA ALA A 116 -16.09 -8.78 3.40
C ALA A 116 -15.22 -7.66 2.79
N CYS A 117 -15.83 -6.56 2.36
CA CYS A 117 -15.08 -5.36 1.95
C CYS A 117 -14.17 -4.86 3.09
N LEU A 118 -14.74 -4.68 4.29
CA LEU A 118 -14.01 -4.13 5.44
C LEU A 118 -12.80 -5.00 5.80
N LYS A 119 -12.97 -6.33 5.81
CA LYS A 119 -11.89 -7.31 6.02
C LYS A 119 -10.79 -7.18 4.96
N ARG A 120 -11.17 -7.01 3.71
CA ARG A 120 -10.20 -6.85 2.62
C ARG A 120 -9.42 -5.55 2.77
N VAL A 121 -10.10 -4.43 3.03
CA VAL A 121 -9.45 -3.12 3.20
C VAL A 121 -8.49 -3.11 4.40
N ILE A 122 -8.85 -3.74 5.52
CA ILE A 122 -7.95 -3.78 6.68
C ILE A 122 -6.69 -4.61 6.40
N HIS A 123 -6.78 -5.71 5.64
CA HIS A 123 -5.59 -6.46 5.23
C HIS A 123 -4.70 -5.69 4.25
N TYR A 124 -5.27 -4.89 3.36
CA TYR A 124 -4.48 -3.98 2.51
C TYR A 124 -3.76 -2.91 3.33
N LEU A 125 -4.45 -2.27 4.28
CA LEU A 125 -3.84 -1.28 5.16
C LEU A 125 -2.75 -1.90 6.03
N ASP A 126 -2.97 -3.09 6.58
CA ASP A 126 -1.99 -3.82 7.38
C ASP A 126 -0.70 -4.10 6.58
N ALA A 127 -0.82 -4.62 5.37
CA ALA A 127 0.33 -4.88 4.50
C ALA A 127 1.06 -3.59 4.07
N LEU A 128 0.31 -2.56 3.68
CA LEU A 128 0.86 -1.28 3.24
C LEU A 128 1.57 -0.55 4.38
N LEU A 129 0.94 -0.42 5.55
CA LEU A 129 1.52 0.23 6.73
C LEU A 129 2.75 -0.53 7.24
N SER A 130 2.70 -1.86 7.26
CA SER A 130 3.84 -2.68 7.69
C SER A 130 5.08 -2.43 6.82
N VAL A 131 4.92 -2.39 5.49
CA VAL A 131 6.05 -2.09 4.59
C VAL A 131 6.46 -0.62 4.68
N HIS A 132 5.49 0.29 4.80
CA HIS A 132 5.76 1.72 4.93
C HIS A 132 6.62 2.04 6.16
N PHE A 133 6.22 1.56 7.34
CA PHE A 133 7.00 1.77 8.57
C PHE A 133 8.36 1.09 8.52
N ARG A 134 8.48 -0.09 7.90
CA ARG A 134 9.79 -0.70 7.67
C ARG A 134 10.70 0.16 6.79
N LYS A 135 10.18 0.84 5.76
CA LYS A 135 10.96 1.81 4.97
C LYS A 135 11.44 2.98 5.83
N GLU A 136 10.58 3.50 6.72
CA GLU A 136 10.98 4.56 7.65
C GLU A 136 12.05 4.07 8.62
N GLU A 137 11.80 2.98 9.34
CA GLU A 137 12.68 2.45 10.37
C GLU A 137 14.03 1.95 9.82
N GLU A 138 13.99 1.09 8.81
CA GLU A 138 15.18 0.38 8.32
C GLU A 138 16.02 1.22 7.34
N ALA A 139 15.44 2.23 6.69
CA ALA A 139 16.16 3.06 5.73
C ALA A 139 16.27 4.54 6.16
N LEU A 140 15.15 5.25 6.33
CA LEU A 140 15.18 6.69 6.56
C LEU A 140 15.71 7.05 7.95
N LEU A 141 15.14 6.45 8.99
CA LEU A 141 15.51 6.69 10.39
C LEU A 141 16.89 6.11 10.69
N ALA A 142 17.24 4.94 10.15
CA ALA A 142 18.59 4.40 10.24
C ALA A 142 19.65 5.38 9.68
N LEU A 143 19.38 6.02 8.53
CA LEU A 143 20.27 7.03 7.96
C LEU A 143 20.34 8.30 8.83
N MET A 144 19.22 8.72 9.41
CA MET A 144 19.18 9.86 10.33
C MET A 144 19.98 9.57 11.61
N ASP A 145 19.85 8.38 12.18
CA ASP A 145 20.58 7.96 13.37
C ASP A 145 22.10 7.89 13.13
N GLU A 146 22.52 7.56 11.90
CA GLU A 146 23.94 7.53 11.53
C GLU A 146 24.55 8.93 11.39
N HIS A 147 23.76 9.93 10.97
CA HIS A 147 24.31 11.21 10.52
C HIS A 147 23.87 12.45 11.30
N LEU A 148 22.76 12.38 12.04
CA LEU A 148 22.29 13.48 12.88
C LEU A 148 22.82 13.33 14.31
N SER A 149 23.12 14.46 14.93
CA SER A 149 23.28 14.50 16.39
C SER A 149 21.92 14.30 17.08
N HIS A 150 21.96 13.91 18.35
CA HIS A 150 20.75 13.75 19.15
C HIS A 150 19.92 15.05 19.22
N GLU A 151 20.57 16.21 19.30
CA GLU A 151 19.89 17.51 19.35
C GLU A 151 19.17 17.82 18.02
N GLU A 152 19.83 17.59 16.88
CA GLU A 152 19.21 17.76 15.56
C GLU A 152 18.02 16.82 15.35
N ALA A 153 18.15 15.56 15.77
CA ALA A 153 17.05 14.59 15.70
C ALA A 153 15.87 15.01 16.59
N GLN A 154 16.13 15.46 17.83
CA GLN A 154 15.08 15.94 18.73
C GLN A 154 14.36 17.17 18.17
N GLU A 155 15.07 18.10 17.54
CA GLU A 155 14.47 19.27 16.89
C GLU A 155 13.57 18.88 15.71
N VAL A 156 13.94 17.86 14.93
CA VAL A 156 13.08 17.31 13.87
C VAL A 156 11.82 16.68 14.48
N ILE A 157 11.97 15.83 15.49
CA ILE A 157 10.86 15.15 16.17
C ILE A 157 9.91 16.16 16.82
N HIS A 158 10.44 17.19 17.48
CA HIS A 158 9.64 18.25 18.09
C HIS A 158 8.79 18.98 17.05
N ARG A 159 9.37 19.34 15.89
CA ARG A 159 8.61 19.97 14.80
C ARG A 159 7.55 19.05 14.19
N MET A 160 7.84 17.76 14.10
CA MET A 160 6.89 16.76 13.61
C MET A 160 5.64 16.66 14.52
N HIS A 161 5.84 16.60 15.84
CA HIS A 161 4.73 16.52 16.80
C HIS A 161 4.06 17.88 17.07
N GLY A 162 4.80 18.99 16.99
CA GLY A 162 4.30 20.34 17.22
C GLY A 162 3.29 20.85 16.18
N HIS A 163 3.20 20.20 15.00
CA HIS A 163 2.10 20.43 14.06
C HIS A 163 0.80 19.71 14.43
N GLY A 164 0.82 18.79 15.40
CA GLY A 164 -0.37 18.11 15.93
C GLY A 164 -1.06 18.83 17.09
N GLU A 165 -0.35 19.67 17.85
CA GLU A 165 -0.88 20.31 19.07
C GLU A 165 -1.74 21.56 18.81
N HIS A 166 -1.77 22.09 17.58
CA HIS A 166 -2.62 23.25 17.24
C HIS A 166 -4.09 22.91 16.89
N HIS A 167 -4.51 21.64 17.03
CA HIS A 167 -5.87 21.20 16.73
C HIS A 167 -6.74 20.79 17.94
N GLU A 168 -6.34 21.14 19.16
CA GLU A 168 -7.23 21.04 20.35
C GLU A 168 -7.31 22.37 21.08
N HIS A 169 -8.34 23.16 20.78
CA HIS A 169 -9.17 23.93 21.72
C HIS A 169 -10.13 24.85 20.94
N HIS A 170 -11.18 24.27 20.39
CA HIS A 170 -12.47 24.96 20.32
C HIS A 170 -13.59 23.94 20.49
N GLU A 171 -13.95 23.72 21.75
CA GLU A 171 -15.24 23.13 22.10
C GLU A 171 -16.36 24.02 21.56
N HIS A 172 -17.16 23.48 20.66
CA HIS A 172 -18.60 23.73 20.70
C HIS A 172 -19.34 22.42 20.47
N HIS A 173 -19.94 21.94 21.55
CA HIS A 173 -21.00 20.96 21.57
C HIS A 173 -22.00 21.22 20.44
N THR A 174 -22.08 20.33 19.45
CA THR A 174 -23.39 19.93 18.89
C THR A 174 -23.28 18.51 18.35
N ASN A 175 -24.16 17.66 18.88
CA ASN A 175 -24.35 16.26 18.57
C ASN A 175 -24.69 16.06 17.08
N ILE A 176 -23.80 15.45 16.28
CA ILE A 176 -24.11 15.02 14.90
C ILE A 176 -23.49 13.64 14.63
N PHE A 177 -24.05 12.62 15.25
CA PHE A 177 -24.17 11.29 14.63
C PHE A 177 -25.62 10.83 14.82
N PRO A 178 -26.52 11.03 13.84
CA PRO A 178 -27.67 10.17 13.74
C PRO A 178 -27.22 8.87 13.06
N LEU A 179 -27.58 7.75 13.71
CA LEU A 179 -27.57 6.40 13.14
C LEU A 179 -28.26 6.37 11.77
#